data_AF-A0A2M7QK57-F1
#
_entry.id   AF-A0A2M7QK57-F1
#
_cell.length_a   1.000
_cell.length_b   1.000
_cell.length_c   1.000
_cell.angle_alpha   90.00
_cell.angle_beta   90.00
_cell.angle_gamma   90.00
#
_symmetry.space_group_name_H-M   'P 1'
#
loop_
_entity.id
_entity.type
_entity.pdbx_description
1 polymer ?
#
loop_
_entity_poly.entity_id
_entity_poly.type
_entity_poly.pdbx_seq_one_letter_code
_entity_poly.pdbx_strand_id
1 'polypeptide(L)' 'TGYLGDVGMPPPYPPGDFAAWIEVWLGGRWHTFDPRNNTPRIGRVLMARGRDAADVAIAMTFGPNQLTGFRVWTDEVA' A
#
# COMPACT_ATOMS: atom_id res chain seq x y z
N THR A 1 -4.50 -1.15 3.89
CA THR A 1 -3.07 -1.42 3.65
C THR A 1 -2.89 -2.07 2.31
N GLY A 2 -1.86 -1.68 1.58
CA GLY A 2 -1.52 -2.30 0.30
C GLY A 2 -0.07 -2.07 -0.05
N TYR A 3 0.28 -2.44 -1.26
CA TYR A 3 1.56 -2.13 -1.86
C TYR A 3 1.34 -1.34 -3.14
N LEU A 4 2.25 -0.39 -3.38
CA LEU A 4 2.27 0.42 -4.59
C LEU A 4 3.62 0.23 -5.28
N GLY A 5 3.63 -0.57 -6.34
CA GLY A 5 4.84 -0.88 -7.07
C GLY A 5 5.26 0.20 -8.06
N ASP A 6 6.51 0.11 -8.48
CA ASP A 6 7.12 0.96 -9.50
C ASP A 6 6.87 0.46 -10.93
N VAL A 7 6.09 -0.62 -11.10
CA VAL A 7 5.74 -1.18 -12.41
C VAL A 7 5.05 -0.11 -13.27
N GLY A 8 5.65 0.17 -14.43
CA GLY A 8 5.20 1.21 -15.36
C GLY A 8 5.55 2.65 -14.95
N MET A 9 6.36 2.87 -13.91
CA MET A 9 6.91 4.19 -13.56
C MET A 9 8.32 4.37 -14.17
N PRO A 10 8.75 5.62 -14.46
CA PRO A 10 10.13 5.88 -14.86
C PRO A 10 11.08 5.80 -13.65
N PRO A 11 12.31 5.29 -13.83
CA PRO A 11 13.35 5.32 -12.79
C PRO A 11 13.84 6.76 -12.50
N PRO A 12 14.50 7.00 -11.35
CA PRO A 12 14.90 6.03 -10.32
C PRO A 12 13.75 5.64 -9.38
N TYR A 13 13.76 4.38 -8.92
CA TYR A 13 12.77 3.87 -7.98
C TYR A 13 13.20 4.11 -6.53
N PRO A 14 12.27 4.56 -5.66
CA PRO A 14 12.53 4.59 -4.23
C PRO A 14 12.68 3.16 -3.67
N PRO A 15 13.23 2.98 -2.45
CA PRO A 15 13.13 1.70 -1.75
C PRO A 15 11.66 1.27 -1.63
N GLY A 16 11.40 -0.02 -1.85
CA GLY A 16 10.05 -0.55 -1.72
C GLY A 16 9.53 -0.44 -0.28
N ASP A 17 8.26 -0.03 -0.15
CA ASP A 17 7.56 0.08 1.12
C ASP A 17 6.07 -0.24 0.92
N PHE A 18 5.35 -0.54 2.00
CA PHE A 18 3.90 -0.60 1.93
C PHE A 18 3.32 0.80 1.74
N ALA A 19 2.18 0.85 1.07
CA ALA A 19 1.43 2.06 0.83
C ALA A 19 0.06 1.99 1.50
N ALA A 20 -0.49 3.17 1.76
CA ALA A 20 -1.87 3.34 2.13
C ALA A 20 -2.54 4.33 1.19
N TRP A 21 -3.81 4.07 0.92
CA TRP A 21 -4.73 4.96 0.22
C TRP A 21 -6.11 4.77 0.86
N ILE A 22 -7.03 5.66 0.52
CA ILE A 22 -8.42 5.53 0.95
C ILE A 22 -9.29 5.12 -0.24
N GLU A 23 -10.44 4.56 0.07
CA GLU A 23 -11.51 4.36 -0.89
C GLU A 23 -12.75 5.10 -0.41
N VAL A 24 -13.46 5.76 -1.32
CA VAL A 24 -14.67 6.53 -1.01
C VAL A 24 -15.83 5.94 -1.80
N TRP A 25 -16.97 5.73 -1.15
CA TRP A 25 -18.19 5.27 -1.80
C TRP A 25 -18.94 6.45 -2.41
N LEU A 26 -18.97 6.53 -3.75
CA LEU A 26 -19.63 7.61 -4.49
C LEU A 26 -20.39 7.00 -5.66
N GLY A 27 -21.65 7.40 -5.85
CA GLY A 27 -22.46 6.95 -6.99
C GLY A 27 -22.68 5.43 -7.07
N GLY A 28 -22.74 4.75 -5.93
CA GLY A 28 -23.00 3.29 -5.88
C GLY A 28 -21.79 2.41 -6.13
N ARG A 29 -20.56 2.95 -6.04
CA ARG A 29 -19.32 2.16 -6.12
C ARG A 29 -18.20 2.74 -5.27
N TRP A 30 -17.21 1.91 -4.96
CA TRP A 30 -15.95 2.35 -4.34
C TRP A 30 -15.03 3.00 -5.36
N HIS A 31 -14.40 4.09 -4.97
CA HIS A 31 -13.41 4.83 -5.75
C HIS A 31 -12.11 4.94 -4.97
N THR A 32 -10.98 4.57 -5.58
CA THR A 32 -9.65 4.70 -4.99
C THR A 32 -9.17 6.15 -5.03
N PHE A 33 -8.73 6.67 -3.88
CA PHE A 33 -8.10 7.98 -3.76
C PHE A 33 -6.77 7.85 -3.02
N ASP A 34 -5.69 8.28 -3.69
CA ASP A 34 -4.35 8.32 -3.13
C ASP A 34 -3.85 9.78 -3.16
N PRO A 35 -4.03 10.53 -2.07
CA PRO A 35 -3.64 11.94 -2.03
C PRO A 35 -2.13 12.14 -2.04
N ARG A 36 -1.34 11.10 -1.71
CA ARG A 36 0.13 11.18 -1.71
C ARG A 36 0.68 11.20 -3.13
N ASN A 37 0.17 10.32 -4.00
CA ASN A 37 0.69 10.16 -5.36
C ASN A 37 -0.18 10.80 -6.44
N ASN A 38 -1.49 10.92 -6.18
CA ASN A 38 -2.52 11.52 -7.02
C ASN A 38 -2.41 11.23 -8.53
N THR A 39 -1.99 10.02 -8.88
CA THR A 39 -1.74 9.59 -10.25
C THR A 39 -2.19 8.13 -10.38
N PRO A 40 -2.82 7.74 -11.52
CA PRO A 40 -3.13 6.34 -11.78
C PRO A 40 -1.89 5.44 -11.71
N ARG A 41 -2.07 4.21 -11.22
CA ARG A 41 -1.00 3.23 -11.01
C ARG A 41 -1.49 1.86 -11.44
N ILE A 42 -0.70 1.17 -12.27
CA ILE A 42 -1.05 -0.16 -12.83
C ILE A 42 -0.72 -1.32 -11.86
N GLY A 43 0.16 -1.09 -10.88
CA GLY A 43 0.63 -2.09 -9.92
C GLY A 43 0.12 -1.90 -8.48
N ARG A 44 -1.15 -1.52 -8.28
CA ARG A 44 -1.73 -1.49 -6.93
C ARG A 44 -2.06 -2.90 -6.47
N VAL A 45 -1.37 -3.37 -5.44
CA VAL A 45 -1.66 -4.65 -4.80
C VAL A 45 -2.42 -4.37 -3.50
N LEU A 46 -3.74 -4.59 -3.52
CA LEU A 46 -4.56 -4.46 -2.32
C LEU A 46 -4.25 -5.62 -1.37
N MET A 47 -3.90 -5.31 -0.12
CA MET A 47 -3.71 -6.34 0.92
C MET A 47 -4.89 -6.40 1.87
N ALA A 48 -5.38 -5.25 2.35
CA ALA A 48 -6.48 -5.19 3.31
C ALA A 48 -7.25 -3.87 3.24
N ARG A 49 -8.56 -3.95 3.51
CA ARG A 49 -9.48 -2.83 3.69
C ARG A 49 -9.99 -2.81 5.13
N GLY A 50 -10.10 -1.63 5.70
CA GLY A 50 -10.60 -1.38 7.05
C GLY A 50 -10.94 0.09 7.22
N ARG A 51 -11.51 0.48 8.37
CA ARG A 51 -11.91 1.87 8.62
C ARG A 51 -10.69 2.79 8.72
N ASP A 52 -9.63 2.29 9.35
CA ASP A 52 -8.35 2.97 9.53
C ASP A 52 -7.22 1.94 9.72
N ALA A 53 -6.03 2.42 10.09
CA ALA A 53 -4.84 1.60 10.27
C ALA A 53 -4.96 0.54 11.38
N ALA A 54 -5.87 0.68 12.35
CA ALA A 54 -6.05 -0.31 13.41
C ALA A 54 -6.67 -1.61 12.88
N ASP A 55 -7.57 -1.51 11.89
CA ASP A 55 -8.20 -2.67 11.25
C ASP A 55 -7.24 -3.38 10.25
N VAL A 56 -6.14 -2.73 9.84
CA VAL A 56 -5.26 -3.20 8.74
C VAL A 56 -3.76 -3.06 9.05
N ALA A 57 -3.37 -3.19 10.31
CA ALA A 57 -1.96 -3.11 10.71
C ALA A 57 -1.09 -4.16 9.98
N ILE A 58 0.13 -3.78 9.59
CA ILE A 58 1.11 -4.71 8.99
C ILE A 58 1.58 -5.73 10.04
N ALA A 59 1.80 -5.26 11.27
CA ALA A 59 2.14 -6.09 12.41
C ALA A 59 1.45 -5.51 13.66
N MET A 60 0.89 -6.39 14.49
CA MET A 60 0.30 -6.05 15.79
C MET A 60 0.98 -6.91 16.85
N THR A 61 1.72 -6.28 17.77
CA THR A 61 2.53 -6.96 18.77
C THR A 61 1.95 -6.74 20.18
N PHE A 62 2.05 -7.77 21.02
CA PHE A 62 1.62 -7.73 22.42
C PHE A 62 2.80 -8.16 23.30
N GLY A 63 3.32 -7.22 24.09
CA GLY A 63 4.57 -7.40 24.85
C GLY A 63 5.81 -6.81 24.14
N PRO A 64 7.00 -6.84 24.77
CA PRO A 64 8.21 -6.24 24.22
C PRO A 64 8.61 -6.85 22.87
N ASN A 65 8.80 -6.01 21.87
CA ASN A 65 9.26 -6.41 20.54
C ASN A 65 10.13 -5.30 19.92
N GLN A 66 11.13 -5.69 19.15
CA GLN A 66 11.96 -4.77 18.38
C GLN A 66 12.02 -5.23 16.92
N LEU A 67 11.60 -4.35 16.01
CA LEU A 67 11.77 -4.56 14.58
C LEU A 67 13.25 -4.34 14.22
N THR A 68 13.95 -5.41 13.83
CA THR A 68 15.38 -5.35 13.49
C THR A 68 15.64 -5.25 11.98
N GLY A 69 14.63 -5.50 11.15
CA GLY A 69 14.71 -5.40 9.71
C GLY A 69 13.34 -5.34 9.07
N PHE A 70 13.24 -4.57 7.98
CA PHE A 70 12.02 -4.40 7.22
C PHE A 70 12.39 -4.19 5.75
N ARG A 71 11.89 -5.06 4.87
CA ARG A 71 12.14 -4.98 3.44
C ARG A 71 10.87 -5.32 2.69
N VAL A 72 10.49 -4.47 1.76
CA VAL A 72 9.38 -4.68 0.85
C VAL A 72 9.92 -4.56 -0.56
N TRP A 73 9.49 -5.45 -1.46
CA TRP A 73 9.85 -5.45 -2.86
C TRP A 73 8.71 -6.04 -3.67
N THR A 74 8.70 -5.74 -4.96
CA THR A 74 7.87 -6.45 -5.93
C THR A 74 8.63 -6.57 -7.23
N ASP A 75 8.37 -7.68 -7.91
CA ASP A 75 8.88 -7.96 -9.22
C ASP A 75 7.70 -8.06 -10.19
N GLU A 76 7.88 -7.55 -11.41
CA GLU A 76 6.99 -7.85 -12.52
C GLU A 76 7.30 -9.27 -13.00
N VAL A 77 6.25 -10.10 -13.16
CA VAL A 77 6.37 -11.50 -13.58
C VAL A 77 5.76 -11.69 -14.97
N ALA A 78 6.27 -12.67 -15.73
CA ALA A 78 5.86 -12.99 -17.10
C ALA A 78 4.53 -13.75 -17.19
#